data_AF-A0A1V4ACF7-F1
#
_entry.id   AF-A0A1V4ACF7-F1
#
_cell.length_a   1.000
_cell.length_b   1.000
_cell.length_c   1.000
_cell.angle_alpha   90.00
_cell.angle_beta   90.00
_cell.angle_gamma   90.00
#
_symmetry.space_group_name_H-M   'P 1'
#
loop_
_entity.id
_entity.type
_entity.pdbx_description
1 polymer ?
#
loop_
_entity_poly.entity_id
_entity_poly.type
_entity_poly.pdbx_seq_one_letter_code
_entity_poly.pdbx_strand_id
1 'polypeptide(L)'
;MRLVPWWALVSSGCAPVLLIGGSALAERWQGPGYDPVTKTISVLAAYGAPGYWLMTGVLVGIGASYVVTAVGLRAAALAGRVALACAGLDAMVLTLAPAPLSGGSFGHGSVATVGFALLAVWPVLAADREGPAPWGLRPGVTATASAVMFACAAWLLVAVLTQGVIGVAERVLTFLQALWPLLVVVSCLGRAGRDRPLPWFSRRRPPPAPVVGRGRRGGQP
;
A
#
# COMPACT_ATOMS: atom_id res chain seq x y z
N MET A 1 -0.15 -22.18 3.55
CA MET A 1 -0.61 -21.37 2.39
C MET A 1 0.15 -20.05 2.40
N ARG A 2 0.64 -19.53 1.27
CA ARG A 2 1.34 -18.22 1.26
C ARG A 2 0.33 -17.14 1.69
N LEU A 3 0.60 -16.47 2.80
CA LEU A 3 -0.22 -15.36 3.33
C LEU A 3 -0.34 -14.20 2.33
N VAL A 4 0.68 -14.04 1.48
CA VAL A 4 0.74 -13.06 0.39
C VAL A 4 1.39 -13.69 -0.84
N PRO A 5 0.75 -13.64 -2.03
CA PRO A 5 1.31 -14.14 -3.28
C PRO A 5 2.39 -13.20 -3.82
N TRP A 6 3.33 -13.73 -4.63
CA TRP A 6 4.45 -12.95 -5.17
C TRP A 6 4.00 -11.77 -6.05
N TRP A 7 2.88 -11.92 -6.75
CA TRP A 7 2.34 -10.86 -7.59
C TRP A 7 1.84 -9.66 -6.77
N ALA A 8 1.53 -9.82 -5.48
CA ALA A 8 1.15 -8.69 -4.63
C ALA A 8 2.35 -7.78 -4.31
N LEU A 9 3.56 -8.35 -4.30
CA LEU A 9 4.80 -7.58 -4.20
C LEU A 9 5.04 -6.77 -5.47
N VAL A 10 4.82 -7.39 -6.62
CA VAL A 10 4.96 -6.71 -7.91
C VAL A 10 3.94 -5.58 -8.04
N SER A 11 2.65 -5.84 -7.78
CA SER A 11 1.61 -4.82 -7.88
C SER A 11 1.82 -3.69 -6.89
N SER A 12 2.14 -3.99 -5.62
CA SER A 12 2.39 -2.93 -4.62
C SER A 12 3.65 -2.12 -4.92
N GLY A 13 4.67 -2.74 -5.54
CA GLY A 13 5.88 -2.05 -5.99
C GLY A 13 5.67 -1.18 -7.23
N CYS A 14 4.75 -1.56 -8.12
CA CYS A 14 4.42 -0.77 -9.31
C CYS A 14 3.89 0.63 -8.95
N ALA A 15 3.06 0.76 -7.91
CA ALA A 15 2.44 2.04 -7.56
C ALA A 15 3.45 3.18 -7.27
N PRO A 16 4.43 3.05 -6.34
CA PRO A 16 5.41 4.11 -6.10
C PRO A 16 6.38 4.30 -7.28
N VAL A 17 6.70 3.25 -8.04
CA VAL A 17 7.56 3.34 -9.24
C VAL A 17 6.86 4.14 -10.34
N LEU A 18 5.59 3.86 -10.60
CA LEU A 18 4.78 4.60 -11.56
C LEU A 18 4.57 6.05 -11.13
N LEU A 19 4.33 6.30 -9.84
CA LEU A 19 4.18 7.65 -9.31
C LEU A 19 5.46 8.47 -9.53
N ILE A 20 6.62 7.98 -9.08
CA ILE A 20 7.89 8.71 -9.20
C ILE A 20 8.35 8.79 -10.66
N GLY A 21 8.39 7.66 -11.36
CA GLY A 21 8.90 7.60 -12.74
C GLY A 21 8.00 8.33 -13.72
N GLY A 22 6.67 8.17 -13.58
CA GLY A 22 5.67 8.81 -14.42
C GLY A 22 5.67 10.33 -14.24
N SER A 23 5.64 10.81 -12.99
CA SER A 23 5.72 12.26 -12.72
C SER A 23 7.04 12.85 -13.22
N ALA A 24 8.19 12.25 -12.90
CA ALA A 24 9.49 12.75 -13.36
C ALA A 24 9.63 12.79 -14.89
N LEU A 25 9.01 11.83 -15.61
CA LEU A 25 9.00 11.85 -17.08
C LEU A 25 8.05 12.92 -17.62
N ALA A 26 6.85 13.05 -17.04
CA ALA A 26 5.88 14.08 -17.43
C ALA A 26 6.42 15.50 -17.17
N GLU A 27 7.14 15.71 -16.07
CA GLU A 27 7.82 16.98 -15.77
C GLU A 27 8.80 17.38 -16.88
N ARG A 28 9.57 16.42 -17.42
CA ARG A 28 10.50 16.69 -18.54
C ARG A 28 9.79 17.15 -19.80
N TRP A 29 8.54 16.75 -20.01
CA TRP A 29 7.75 17.16 -21.18
C TRP A 29 7.08 18.54 -21.02
N GLN A 30 6.89 19.02 -19.79
CA GLN A 30 6.37 20.36 -19.53
C GLN A 30 7.34 21.48 -19.92
N GLY A 31 8.65 21.19 -19.90
CA GLY A 31 9.71 22.17 -20.18
C GLY A 31 10.01 23.10 -18.99
N PRO A 32 10.77 24.19 -19.22
CA PRO A 32 11.34 25.02 -18.14
C PRO A 32 10.33 25.77 -17.26
N GLY A 33 9.06 25.83 -17.66
CA GLY A 33 8.01 26.55 -16.93
C GLY A 33 7.36 25.75 -15.79
N TYR A 34 7.70 24.47 -15.64
CA TYR A 34 7.20 23.64 -14.55
C TYR A 34 8.13 23.68 -13.34
N ASP A 35 7.63 24.23 -12.24
CA ASP A 35 8.32 24.21 -10.94
C ASP A 35 7.67 23.17 -10.01
N PRO A 36 8.35 22.07 -9.67
CA PRO A 36 7.80 21.01 -8.82
C PRO A 36 7.54 21.46 -7.37
N VAL A 37 8.08 22.62 -6.94
CA VAL A 37 7.79 23.17 -5.61
C VAL A 37 6.38 23.76 -5.56
N THR A 38 6.00 24.49 -6.60
CA THR A 38 4.74 25.24 -6.67
C THR A 38 3.66 24.57 -7.53
N LYS A 39 4.02 23.60 -8.38
CA LYS A 39 3.08 22.86 -9.23
C LYS A 39 2.92 21.42 -8.76
N THR A 40 1.66 20.99 -8.68
CA THR A 40 1.26 19.64 -8.28
C THR A 40 1.57 18.60 -9.37
N ILE A 41 1.74 17.35 -8.97
CA ILE A 41 1.68 16.17 -9.84
C ILE A 41 0.33 16.16 -10.57
N SER A 42 -0.76 16.53 -9.88
CA SER A 42 -2.09 16.59 -10.49
C SER A 42 -2.17 17.50 -11.72
N VAL A 43 -1.41 18.61 -11.75
CA VAL A 43 -1.32 19.49 -12.93
C VAL A 43 -0.66 18.79 -14.13
N LEU A 44 0.22 17.82 -13.91
CA LEU A 44 0.81 17.03 -15.01
C LEU A 44 -0.24 16.14 -15.70
N ALA A 45 -1.35 15.83 -15.02
CA ALA A 45 -2.48 15.09 -15.55
C ALA A 45 -3.60 16.00 -16.11
N ALA A 46 -3.41 17.32 -16.11
CA ALA A 46 -4.42 18.27 -16.59
C ALA A 46 -4.68 18.09 -18.09
N TYR A 47 -5.94 18.22 -18.54
CA TYR A 47 -6.23 18.25 -19.98
C TYR A 47 -5.49 19.41 -20.64
N GLY A 48 -4.78 19.12 -21.73
CA GLY A 48 -3.94 20.08 -22.46
C GLY A 48 -2.52 20.23 -21.91
N ALA A 49 -2.19 19.59 -20.78
CA ALA A 49 -0.81 19.49 -20.31
C ALA A 49 0.04 18.65 -21.30
N PRO A 50 1.25 19.11 -21.66
CA PRO A 50 2.24 18.25 -22.31
C PRO A 50 2.43 16.97 -21.51
N GLY A 51 2.10 15.83 -22.12
CA GLY A 51 2.19 14.54 -21.43
C GLY A 51 0.97 14.08 -20.64
N TYR A 52 -0.19 14.75 -20.75
CA TYR A 52 -1.37 14.39 -19.96
C TYR A 52 -1.74 12.89 -20.11
N TRP A 53 -1.65 12.34 -21.33
CA TRP A 53 -1.93 10.95 -21.64
C TRP A 53 -1.05 9.95 -20.88
N LEU A 54 0.24 10.29 -20.67
CA LEU A 54 1.15 9.50 -19.84
C LEU A 54 0.65 9.49 -18.39
N MET A 55 0.26 10.64 -17.85
CA MET A 55 -0.21 10.73 -16.48
C MET A 55 -1.57 10.07 -16.26
N THR A 56 -2.46 10.10 -17.26
CA THR A 56 -3.69 9.28 -17.27
C THR A 56 -3.33 7.79 -17.18
N GLY A 57 -2.39 7.31 -18.01
CA GLY A 57 -1.92 5.93 -17.96
C GLY A 57 -1.29 5.54 -16.62
N VAL A 58 -0.50 6.45 -16.03
CA VAL A 58 0.09 6.30 -14.70
C VAL A 58 -0.98 6.19 -13.63
N LEU A 59 -2.00 7.05 -13.63
CA LEU A 59 -3.11 7.00 -12.67
C LEU A 59 -3.89 5.68 -12.76
N VAL A 60 -4.20 5.22 -13.99
CA VAL A 60 -4.84 3.91 -14.20
C VAL A 60 -3.95 2.78 -13.67
N GLY A 61 -2.64 2.83 -13.95
CA GLY A 61 -1.68 1.84 -13.48
C GLY A 61 -1.54 1.79 -11.96
N ILE A 62 -1.49 2.95 -11.30
CA ILE A 62 -1.49 3.06 -9.82
C ILE A 62 -2.80 2.52 -9.25
N GLY A 63 -3.95 2.91 -9.83
CA GLY A 63 -5.26 2.43 -9.42
C GLY A 63 -5.38 0.91 -9.50
N ALA A 64 -4.96 0.34 -10.64
CA ALA A 64 -4.96 -1.11 -10.85
C ALA A 64 -4.01 -1.82 -9.86
N SER A 65 -2.86 -1.21 -9.58
CA SER A 65 -1.89 -1.70 -8.60
C SER A 65 -2.50 -1.80 -7.19
N TYR A 66 -3.28 -0.80 -6.76
CA TYR A 66 -3.98 -0.84 -5.47
C TYR A 66 -5.08 -1.91 -5.43
N VAL A 67 -5.90 -2.03 -6.47
CA VAL A 67 -6.94 -3.07 -6.56
C VAL A 67 -6.33 -4.47 -6.51
N VAL A 68 -5.30 -4.73 -7.32
CA VAL A 68 -4.60 -6.03 -7.31
C VAL A 68 -3.98 -6.29 -5.93
N THR A 69 -3.28 -5.32 -5.35
CA THR A 69 -2.67 -5.45 -4.02
C THR A 69 -3.72 -5.78 -2.95
N ALA A 70 -4.89 -5.14 -2.99
CA ALA A 70 -6.00 -5.43 -2.07
C ALA A 70 -6.51 -6.88 -2.20
N VAL A 71 -6.54 -7.45 -3.41
CA VAL A 71 -6.90 -8.87 -3.62
C VAL A 71 -5.84 -9.80 -3.02
N GLY A 72 -4.56 -9.43 -3.13
CA GLY A 72 -3.43 -10.27 -2.71
C GLY A 72 -3.11 -10.24 -1.22
N LEU A 73 -3.44 -9.14 -0.55
CA LEU A 73 -3.11 -8.92 0.86
C LEU A 73 -4.14 -9.58 1.79
N ARG A 74 -4.24 -10.91 1.75
CA ARG A 74 -5.21 -11.68 2.56
C ARG A 74 -4.95 -11.64 4.06
N ALA A 75 -3.73 -11.26 4.47
CA ALA A 75 -3.39 -11.06 5.88
C ALA A 75 -4.03 -9.79 6.48
N ALA A 76 -4.42 -8.81 5.67
CA ALA A 76 -5.10 -7.61 6.13
C ALA A 76 -6.60 -7.89 6.36
N ALA A 77 -7.18 -7.21 7.34
CA ALA A 77 -8.62 -7.25 7.58
C ALA A 77 -9.40 -6.78 6.33
N LEU A 78 -10.58 -7.36 6.11
CA LEU A 78 -11.39 -7.12 4.91
C LEU A 78 -11.70 -5.64 4.69
N ALA A 79 -12.03 -4.90 5.75
CA ALA A 79 -12.35 -3.48 5.67
C ALA A 79 -11.21 -2.66 5.05
N GLY A 80 -9.96 -2.91 5.47
CA GLY A 80 -8.80 -2.22 4.89
C GLY A 80 -8.52 -2.61 3.43
N ARG A 81 -8.79 -3.87 3.07
CA ARG A 81 -8.68 -4.32 1.67
C ARG A 81 -9.72 -3.62 0.78
N VAL A 82 -10.97 -3.52 1.25
CA VAL A 82 -12.03 -2.80 0.54
C VAL A 82 -11.66 -1.32 0.40
N ALA A 83 -11.21 -0.67 1.46
CA ALA A 83 -10.76 0.72 1.41
C ALA A 83 -9.62 0.94 0.40
N LEU A 84 -8.62 0.06 0.36
CA LEU A 84 -7.53 0.13 -0.61
C LEU A 84 -8.01 -0.11 -2.06
N ALA A 85 -8.93 -1.05 -2.27
CA ALA A 85 -9.52 -1.28 -3.59
C ALA A 85 -10.35 -0.06 -4.05
N CYS A 86 -11.16 0.52 -3.16
CA CYS A 86 -11.91 1.74 -3.42
C CYS A 86 -10.98 2.92 -3.74
N ALA A 87 -9.85 3.08 -3.03
CA ALA A 87 -8.84 4.07 -3.38
C ALA A 87 -8.25 3.86 -4.78
N GLY A 88 -8.02 2.60 -5.16
CA GLY A 88 -7.57 2.26 -6.51
C GLY A 88 -8.58 2.62 -7.60
N LEU A 89 -9.86 2.37 -7.35
CA LEU A 89 -10.95 2.78 -8.25
C LEU A 89 -11.10 4.30 -8.31
N ASP A 90 -10.98 4.98 -7.17
CA ASP A 90 -11.02 6.44 -7.09
C ASP A 90 -9.89 7.08 -7.91
N ALA A 91 -8.67 6.54 -7.84
CA ALA A 91 -7.56 6.98 -8.69
C ALA A 91 -7.84 6.83 -10.20
N MET A 92 -8.60 5.80 -10.60
CA MET A 92 -9.06 5.67 -12.00
C MET A 92 -10.14 6.71 -12.32
N VAL A 93 -11.09 6.95 -11.41
CA VAL A 93 -12.14 7.98 -11.56
C VAL A 93 -11.53 9.37 -11.65
N LEU A 94 -10.43 9.65 -10.96
CA LEU A 94 -9.70 10.92 -11.02
C LEU A 94 -9.27 11.29 -12.45
N THR A 95 -9.10 10.31 -13.34
CA THR A 95 -8.80 10.56 -14.77
C THR A 95 -9.95 11.21 -15.52
N LEU A 96 -11.19 11.10 -15.02
CA LEU A 96 -12.39 11.75 -15.54
C LEU A 96 -12.60 13.16 -14.94
N ALA A 97 -11.87 13.49 -13.88
CA ALA A 97 -11.90 14.79 -13.20
C ALA A 97 -10.48 15.37 -13.08
N PRO A 98 -9.79 15.64 -14.20
CA PRO A 98 -8.42 16.13 -14.15
C PRO A 98 -8.32 17.52 -13.55
N ALA A 99 -7.16 17.83 -13.00
CA ALA A 99 -6.90 19.14 -12.43
C ALA A 99 -6.94 20.23 -13.53
N PRO A 100 -7.38 21.45 -13.20
CA PRO A 100 -7.21 22.59 -14.08
C PRO A 100 -5.73 23.01 -14.13
N LEU A 101 -5.30 23.58 -15.25
CA LEU A 101 -3.94 24.12 -15.40
C LEU A 101 -3.66 25.31 -14.45
N SER A 102 -4.71 26.02 -14.05
CA SER A 102 -4.67 27.17 -13.14
C SER A 102 -5.95 27.26 -12.30
N GLY A 103 -5.84 27.73 -11.06
CA GLY A 103 -6.97 27.85 -10.14
C GLY A 103 -7.40 26.50 -9.54
N GLY A 104 -8.59 26.48 -8.93
CA GLY A 104 -9.16 25.29 -8.29
C GLY A 104 -10.29 24.66 -9.10
N SER A 105 -10.52 23.35 -8.90
CA SER A 105 -11.67 22.63 -9.44
C SER A 105 -12.34 21.84 -8.31
N PHE A 106 -13.62 22.11 -8.09
CA PHE A 106 -14.40 21.40 -7.06
C PHE A 106 -14.52 19.90 -7.37
N GLY A 107 -14.69 19.54 -8.65
CA GLY A 107 -14.77 18.14 -9.09
C GLY A 107 -13.47 17.39 -8.82
N HIS A 108 -12.34 17.93 -9.28
CA HIS A 108 -11.02 17.33 -9.02
C HIS A 108 -10.73 17.25 -7.53
N GLY A 109 -10.93 18.35 -6.81
CA GLY A 109 -10.66 18.43 -5.37
C GLY A 109 -11.48 17.44 -4.55
N SER A 110 -12.75 17.24 -4.91
CA SER A 110 -13.63 16.28 -4.24
C SER A 110 -13.16 14.84 -4.44
N VAL A 111 -12.87 14.44 -5.68
CA VAL A 111 -12.37 13.08 -5.99
C VAL A 111 -11.02 12.84 -5.32
N ALA A 112 -10.07 13.77 -5.46
CA ALA A 112 -8.76 13.66 -4.82
C ALA A 112 -8.86 13.54 -3.28
N THR A 113 -9.78 14.29 -2.65
CA THR A 113 -10.00 14.21 -1.19
C THR A 113 -10.51 12.83 -0.78
N VAL A 114 -11.44 12.24 -1.54
CA VAL A 114 -11.95 10.89 -1.28
C VAL A 114 -10.83 9.86 -1.41
N GLY A 115 -10.04 9.89 -2.48
CA GLY A 115 -8.89 9.01 -2.67
C GLY A 115 -7.85 9.12 -1.56
N PHE A 116 -7.47 10.34 -1.18
CA PHE A 116 -6.52 10.57 -0.09
C PHE A 116 -7.07 10.12 1.26
N ALA A 117 -8.36 10.32 1.55
CA ALA A 117 -8.98 9.84 2.77
C ALA A 117 -9.01 8.31 2.83
N LEU A 118 -9.37 7.64 1.73
CA LEU A 118 -9.35 6.18 1.63
C LEU A 118 -7.93 5.63 1.84
N LEU A 119 -6.91 6.25 1.22
CA LEU A 119 -5.50 5.89 1.39
C LEU A 119 -4.94 6.22 2.79
N ALA A 120 -5.52 7.19 3.51
CA ALA A 120 -5.14 7.49 4.88
C ALA A 120 -5.82 6.57 5.90
N VAL A 121 -7.06 6.13 5.65
CA VAL A 121 -7.85 5.31 6.60
C VAL A 121 -7.61 3.80 6.44
N TRP A 122 -7.27 3.32 5.24
CA TRP A 122 -7.09 1.88 5.01
C TRP A 122 -6.08 1.19 5.95
N PRO A 123 -4.97 1.80 6.43
CA PRO A 123 -4.05 1.13 7.34
C PRO A 123 -4.74 0.69 8.64
N VAL A 124 -5.48 1.59 9.29
CA VAL A 124 -6.20 1.30 10.54
C VAL A 124 -7.32 0.28 10.32
N LEU A 125 -7.98 0.33 9.16
CA LEU A 125 -8.98 -0.66 8.76
C LEU A 125 -8.38 -2.02 8.39
N ALA A 126 -7.12 -2.05 7.97
CA ALA A 126 -6.38 -3.26 7.60
C ALA A 126 -5.76 -3.97 8.82
N ALA A 127 -5.69 -3.30 9.96
CA ALA A 127 -5.02 -3.79 11.16
C ALA A 127 -5.55 -5.16 11.60
N ASP A 128 -4.61 -6.07 11.87
CA ASP A 128 -4.90 -7.36 12.48
C ASP A 128 -4.89 -7.18 14.00
N ARG A 129 -6.04 -7.48 14.63
CA ARG A 129 -6.28 -7.31 16.06
C ARG A 129 -6.30 -8.62 16.83
N GLU A 130 -6.27 -9.76 16.14
CA GLU A 130 -6.61 -11.06 16.73
C GLU A 130 -5.39 -11.97 16.94
N GLY A 131 -4.24 -11.63 16.37
CA GLY A 131 -3.04 -12.44 16.50
C GLY A 131 -1.73 -11.64 16.50
N PRO A 132 -0.58 -12.33 16.53
CA PRO A 132 0.69 -11.67 16.32
C PRO A 132 0.72 -11.20 14.85
N ALA A 133 0.37 -9.94 14.60
CA ALA A 133 0.30 -9.38 13.26
C ALA A 133 1.70 -9.18 12.62
N PRO A 134 1.83 -9.27 11.28
CA PRO A 134 2.96 -8.69 10.56
C PRO A 134 3.17 -7.23 10.95
N TRP A 135 4.43 -6.74 10.93
CA TRP A 135 4.76 -5.39 11.43
C TRP A 135 3.85 -4.30 10.85
N GLY A 136 3.61 -4.30 9.54
CA GLY A 136 2.80 -3.30 8.85
C GLY A 136 1.29 -3.39 9.14
N LEU A 137 0.82 -4.45 9.81
CA LEU A 137 -0.58 -4.64 10.20
C LEU A 137 -0.81 -4.52 11.71
N ARG A 138 0.24 -4.20 12.49
CA ARG A 138 0.11 -3.98 13.94
C ARG A 138 -0.71 -2.72 14.22
N PRO A 139 -1.67 -2.74 15.16
CA PRO A 139 -2.55 -1.59 15.43
C PRO A 139 -1.81 -0.26 15.68
N GLY A 140 -0.72 -0.26 16.46
CA GLY A 140 0.05 0.95 16.71
C GLY A 140 0.80 1.48 15.47
N VAL A 141 1.28 0.56 14.62
CA VAL A 141 2.01 0.90 13.38
C VAL A 141 1.05 1.45 12.33
N THR A 142 -0.11 0.81 12.16
CA THR A 142 -1.14 1.28 11.23
C THR A 142 -1.76 2.60 11.68
N ALA A 143 -2.01 2.79 12.98
CA ALA A 143 -2.49 4.06 13.52
C ALA A 143 -1.48 5.19 13.29
N THR A 144 -0.19 4.93 13.50
CA THR A 144 0.87 5.91 13.25
C THR A 144 0.94 6.27 11.76
N ALA A 145 0.90 5.28 10.87
CA ALA A 145 0.91 5.52 9.42
C ALA A 145 -0.29 6.36 8.97
N SER A 146 -1.49 6.02 9.42
CA SER A 146 -2.69 6.81 9.16
C SER A 146 -2.58 8.25 9.68
N ALA A 147 -2.10 8.42 10.92
CA ALA A 147 -1.91 9.75 11.51
C ALA A 147 -0.91 10.60 10.69
N VAL A 148 0.20 10.03 10.26
CA VAL A 148 1.17 10.70 9.39
C VAL A 148 0.55 11.09 8.05
N MET A 149 -0.21 10.19 7.41
CA MET A 149 -0.89 10.48 6.15
C MET A 149 -1.94 11.60 6.31
N PHE A 150 -2.72 11.60 7.39
CA PHE A 150 -3.66 12.69 7.68
C PHE A 150 -2.95 14.01 7.98
N ALA A 151 -1.81 13.97 8.69
CA ALA A 151 -1.00 15.18 8.92
C ALA A 151 -0.44 15.74 7.60
N CYS A 152 0.04 14.88 6.69
CA CYS A 152 0.45 15.30 5.35
C CYS A 152 -0.73 15.82 4.51
N ALA A 153 -1.92 15.25 4.63
CA ALA A 153 -3.13 15.74 3.97
C ALA A 153 -3.57 17.11 4.51
N ALA A 154 -3.49 17.31 5.83
CA ALA A 154 -3.73 18.61 6.44
C ALA A 154 -2.69 19.64 6.00
N TRP A 155 -1.42 19.24 5.88
CA TRP A 155 -0.38 20.11 5.34
C TRP A 155 -0.63 20.47 3.87
N LEU A 156 -1.05 19.51 3.04
CA LEU A 156 -1.47 19.78 1.67
C LEU A 156 -2.65 20.77 1.62
N LEU A 157 -3.64 20.61 2.50
CA LEU A 157 -4.76 21.57 2.59
C LEU A 157 -4.26 22.98 2.93
N VAL A 158 -3.37 23.13 3.91
CA VAL A 158 -2.75 24.42 4.24
C VAL A 158 -1.95 24.97 3.04
N ALA A 159 -1.25 24.11 2.31
CA ALA A 159 -0.50 24.50 1.11
C ALA A 159 -1.42 24.95 -0.04
N VAL A 160 -2.61 24.35 -0.18
CA VAL A 160 -3.66 24.82 -1.10
C VAL A 160 -4.17 26.21 -0.70
N LEU A 161 -4.25 26.51 0.59
CA LEU A 161 -4.73 27.83 1.06
C LEU A 161 -3.66 28.93 0.97
N THR A 162 -2.38 28.56 1.06
CA THR A 162 -1.24 29.51 1.11
C THR A 162 -0.42 29.58 -0.18
N GLN A 163 -0.61 28.64 -1.11
CA GLN A 163 -0.04 28.58 -2.47
C GLN A 163 1.50 28.49 -2.57
N GLY A 164 2.24 28.44 -1.45
CA GLY A 164 3.71 28.50 -1.48
C GLY A 164 4.42 27.20 -1.88
N VAL A 165 3.97 26.05 -1.37
CA VAL A 165 4.69 24.76 -1.51
C VAL A 165 3.76 23.58 -1.82
N ILE A 166 2.64 23.86 -2.51
CA ILE A 166 1.60 22.85 -2.82
C ILE A 166 2.15 21.65 -3.58
N GLY A 167 3.12 21.86 -4.48
CA GLY A 167 3.76 20.80 -5.26
C GLY A 167 4.58 19.84 -4.40
N VAL A 168 5.25 20.35 -3.36
CA VAL A 168 6.00 19.53 -2.39
C VAL A 168 5.05 18.74 -1.50
N ALA A 169 4.04 19.41 -0.94
CA ALA A 169 3.09 18.78 -0.04
C ALA A 169 2.35 17.61 -0.70
N GLU A 170 1.91 17.78 -1.95
CA GLU A 170 1.24 16.71 -2.68
C GLU A 170 2.17 15.54 -3.00
N ARG A 171 3.42 15.80 -3.42
CA ARG A 171 4.44 14.75 -3.65
C ARG A 171 4.71 13.93 -2.40
N VAL A 172 4.88 14.58 -1.25
CA VAL A 172 5.13 13.89 0.02
C VAL A 172 3.94 13.01 0.40
N LEU A 173 2.72 13.55 0.35
CA LEU A 173 1.50 12.80 0.66
C LEU A 173 1.32 11.58 -0.26
N THR A 174 1.34 11.82 -1.57
CA THR A 174 1.11 10.78 -2.58
C THR A 174 2.19 9.70 -2.52
N PHE A 175 3.45 10.06 -2.32
CA PHE A 175 4.54 9.10 -2.16
C PHE A 175 4.37 8.23 -0.92
N LEU A 176 4.06 8.82 0.24
CA LEU A 176 3.81 8.07 1.47
C LEU A 176 2.64 7.10 1.30
N GLN A 177 1.56 7.54 0.66
CA GLN A 177 0.38 6.72 0.39
C GLN A 177 0.67 5.58 -0.59
N ALA A 178 1.48 5.81 -1.63
CA ALA A 178 1.89 4.79 -2.58
C ALA A 178 2.89 3.78 -2.01
N LEU A 179 3.77 4.23 -1.11
CA LEU A 179 4.80 3.39 -0.49
C LEU A 179 4.22 2.44 0.56
N TRP A 180 3.20 2.86 1.30
CA TRP A 180 2.69 2.10 2.44
C TRP A 180 2.17 0.69 2.09
N PRO A 181 1.38 0.46 1.02
CA PRO A 181 0.98 -0.89 0.62
C PRO A 181 2.16 -1.83 0.37
N LEU A 182 3.24 -1.33 -0.23
CA LEU A 182 4.47 -2.09 -0.45
C LEU A 182 5.13 -2.50 0.88
N LEU A 183 5.27 -1.56 1.83
CA LEU A 183 5.83 -1.85 3.14
C LEU A 183 5.02 -2.92 3.89
N VAL A 184 3.69 -2.85 3.81
CA VAL A 184 2.80 -3.85 4.41
C VAL A 184 3.02 -5.22 3.76
N VAL A 185 3.04 -5.31 2.43
CA VAL A 185 3.29 -6.55 1.69
C VAL A 185 4.65 -7.16 2.03
N VAL A 186 5.72 -6.35 2.04
CA VAL A 186 7.07 -6.80 2.42
C VAL A 186 7.09 -7.32 3.86
N SER A 187 6.41 -6.64 4.79
CA SER A 187 6.32 -7.09 6.18
C SER A 187 5.64 -8.45 6.34
N CYS A 188 4.61 -8.73 5.53
CA CYS A 188 3.91 -10.00 5.50
C CYS A 188 4.79 -11.12 4.91
N LEU A 189 5.55 -10.83 3.85
CA LEU A 189 6.48 -11.79 3.24
C LEU A 189 7.65 -12.13 4.15
N GLY A 190 8.23 -11.14 4.83
CA GLY A 190 9.33 -11.34 5.77
C GLY A 190 8.95 -12.25 6.94
N ARG A 191 7.69 -12.16 7.40
CA ARG A 191 7.16 -13.06 8.42
C ARG A 191 6.96 -14.49 7.92
N ALA A 192 6.36 -14.66 6.74
CA ALA A 192 6.18 -15.98 6.13
C ALA A 192 7.51 -16.73 5.91
N GLY A 193 8.63 -16.00 5.77
CA GLY A 193 9.98 -16.57 5.74
C GLY A 193 10.49 -17.04 7.10
N ARG A 194 10.19 -16.32 8.20
CA ARG A 194 10.59 -16.69 9.57
C ARG A 194 9.81 -17.87 10.13
N ASP A 195 8.54 -18.00 9.76
CA ASP A 195 7.67 -19.08 10.23
C ASP A 195 7.89 -20.40 9.46
N ARG A 196 8.85 -20.46 8.51
CA ARG A 196 9.27 -21.72 7.88
C ARG A 196 10.09 -22.55 8.87
N PRO A 197 9.63 -23.76 9.26
CA PRO A 197 10.43 -24.64 10.10
C PRO A 197 11.74 -24.97 9.38
N LEU A 198 12.87 -24.76 10.06
CA LEU A 198 14.16 -25.21 9.53
C LEU A 198 14.11 -26.74 9.37
N PRO A 199 14.38 -27.29 8.17
CA PRO A 199 14.16 -28.70 7.86
C PRO A 199 15.06 -29.68 8.64
N TRP A 200 16.02 -29.19 9.42
CA TRP A 200 17.02 -30.02 10.08
C TRP A 200 16.74 -30.36 11.56
N PHE A 201 15.72 -29.75 12.19
CA PHE A 201 15.44 -29.97 13.63
C PHE A 201 14.39 -31.05 13.96
N SER A 202 13.79 -31.70 12.96
CA SER A 202 12.72 -32.70 13.21
C SER A 202 13.19 -34.17 13.26
N ARG A 203 14.49 -34.46 13.14
CA ARG A 203 15.02 -35.82 13.32
C ARG A 203 15.84 -35.92 14.60
N ARG A 204 15.21 -36.49 15.64
CA ARG A 204 15.76 -37.38 16.70
C ARG A 204 14.98 -37.18 18.01
N ARG A 205 13.72 -37.63 18.06
CA ARG A 205 13.26 -38.30 19.28
C ARG A 205 13.65 -39.76 19.13
N PRO A 206 14.54 -40.32 19.95
CA PRO A 206 14.79 -41.76 19.93
C PRO A 206 13.48 -42.50 20.23
N PRO A 207 13.23 -43.65 19.61
CA PRO A 207 12.04 -44.45 19.92
C PRO A 207 12.04 -44.83 21.41
N PRO A 208 10.87 -44.89 22.06
CA PRO A 208 10.79 -45.39 23.43
C PRO A 208 11.33 -46.82 23.48
N ALA A 209 12.14 -47.11 24.50
CA ALA A 209 12.75 -48.43 24.68
C ALA A 209 11.67 -49.53 24.73
N PRO A 210 11.91 -50.71 24.14
CA PRO A 210 10.96 -51.80 24.19
C PRO A 210 10.73 -52.22 25.65
N VAL A 211 9.47 -52.20 26.07
CA VAL A 211 9.04 -52.78 27.34
C VAL A 211 9.28 -54.28 27.27
N VAL A 212 10.33 -54.76 27.93
CA VAL A 212 10.60 -56.19 28.08
C VAL A 212 9.45 -56.80 28.89
N GLY A 213 8.59 -57.54 28.21
CA GLY A 213 7.52 -58.31 28.82
C GLY A 213 8.10 -59.33 29.79
N ARG A 214 7.76 -59.19 31.07
CA ARG A 214 8.07 -60.18 32.10
C ARG A 214 7.18 -61.40 31.83
N GLY A 215 7.78 -62.44 31.26
CA GLY A 215 7.13 -63.72 30.95
C GLY A 215 6.53 -64.38 32.20
N ARG A 216 5.29 -64.86 32.02
CA ARG A 216 4.61 -65.83 32.88
C ARG A 216 5.55 -66.99 33.25
N ARG A 217 5.63 -67.34 34.54
CA ARG A 217 5.83 -68.73 34.96
C ARG A 217 4.48 -69.27 35.41
N GLY A 218 4.03 -70.32 34.71
CA GLY A 218 2.84 -71.08 35.06
C GLY A 218 3.12 -72.15 36.11
N GLY A 219 2.05 -72.82 36.53
CA GLY A 219 2.10 -74.09 37.25
C GLY A 219 1.03 -74.23 38.33
N GLN A 220 -0.17 -74.62 37.90
CA GLN A 220 -1.20 -75.31 38.71
C GLN A 220 -0.75 -76.76 39.05
N PRO A 221 -1.44 -77.54 39.91
CA PRO A 221 -2.84 -77.47 40.34
C PRO A 221 -3.10 -77.14 41.81
#